data_AF-A0A1I4VR23-F1
#
_entry.id   AF-A0A1I4VR23-F1
#
_cell.length_a   1.000
_cell.length_b   1.000
_cell.length_c   1.000
_cell.angle_alpha   90.00
_cell.angle_beta   90.00
_cell.angle_gamma   90.00
#
_symmetry.space_group_name_H-M   'P 1'
#
loop_
_entity.id
_entity.type
_entity.pdbx_description
1 polymer ?
#
loop_
_entity_poly.entity_id
_entity_poly.type
_entity_poly.pdbx_seq_one_letter_code
_entity_poly.pdbx_strand_id
1 'polypeptide(L)'
;MRRKNKSVLTLLAASAAAALLAACAAPGAGGSANSMSFFVSSTGSGKGADLGGLAGADALCQRLAGAAGAGGKTWRAYLSVPPTLPANNNPGTAAVNARDRIGTGPWYNAKGALIASDVEQLHARNNINKTTALDERGNAVRGRGDNPNEHDILTGSRADGTAFAPQTDTSCAAWTKSGADGSAVVGHHDLTGPNNDAWARSWNFSHQSAGCSQEALVRTGGSGRLYCFAAN
;
A
#
# COMPACT_ATOMS: atom_id res chain seq x y z
N MET A 1 11.07 -74.97 71.27
CA MET A 1 9.68 -74.48 71.34
C MET A 1 9.31 -73.82 70.02
N ARG A 2 8.08 -74.08 69.54
CA ARG A 2 7.47 -73.54 68.31
C ARG A 2 7.37 -72.00 68.34
N ARG A 3 7.59 -71.34 67.20
CA ARG A 3 6.52 -70.70 66.38
C ARG A 3 7.08 -70.01 65.14
N LYS A 4 6.42 -70.31 64.00
CA LYS A 4 6.52 -69.66 62.70
C LYS A 4 5.90 -68.26 62.74
N ASN A 5 6.44 -67.31 61.98
CA ASN A 5 5.71 -66.15 61.43
C ASN A 5 6.29 -65.87 60.04
N LYS A 6 5.65 -66.37 58.99
CA LYS A 6 4.72 -65.65 58.08
C LYS A 6 5.44 -64.70 57.12
N SER A 7 5.60 -65.22 55.90
CA SER A 7 5.96 -64.53 54.68
C SER A 7 5.07 -63.31 54.41
N VAL A 8 5.67 -62.19 54.02
CA VAL A 8 4.99 -61.14 53.27
C VAL A 8 5.72 -60.99 51.95
N LEU A 9 4.99 -61.24 50.87
CA LEU A 9 5.42 -61.24 49.49
C LEU A 9 5.10 -59.88 48.86
N THR A 10 6.01 -59.39 48.01
CA THR A 10 5.78 -58.51 46.84
C THR A 10 5.28 -57.07 47.06
N LEU A 11 6.01 -56.08 46.52
CA LEU A 11 5.88 -55.63 45.11
C LEU A 11 7.01 -54.64 44.74
N LEU A 12 7.59 -54.83 43.55
CA LEU A 12 8.49 -53.89 42.89
C LEU A 12 7.74 -52.66 42.38
N ALA A 13 8.35 -51.48 42.44
CA ALA A 13 8.16 -50.43 41.45
C ALA A 13 9.38 -49.49 41.44
N ALA A 14 10.12 -49.52 40.34
CA ALA A 14 11.26 -48.66 40.05
C ALA A 14 10.79 -47.34 39.44
N SER A 15 11.43 -46.21 39.76
CA SER A 15 11.61 -45.09 38.81
C SER A 15 12.76 -44.17 39.26
N ALA A 16 13.87 -44.20 38.53
CA ALA A 16 14.89 -43.17 38.58
C ALA A 16 14.48 -42.02 37.64
N ALA A 17 14.60 -40.78 38.10
CA ALA A 17 14.45 -39.60 37.24
C ALA A 17 15.46 -38.52 37.64
N ALA A 18 16.64 -38.58 37.01
CA ALA A 18 17.52 -37.43 36.85
C ALA A 18 17.15 -36.77 35.52
N ALA A 19 16.59 -35.56 35.55
CA ALA A 19 16.30 -34.78 34.35
C ALA A 19 17.21 -33.54 34.32
N LEU A 20 18.08 -33.52 33.33
CA LEU A 20 18.97 -32.44 32.94
C LEU A 20 18.17 -31.20 32.51
N LEU A 21 18.50 -30.04 33.08
CA LEU A 21 18.06 -28.73 32.60
C LEU A 21 18.99 -28.28 31.46
N ALA A 22 18.64 -28.62 30.23
CA ALA A 22 19.21 -28.03 29.02
C ALA A 22 18.13 -27.90 27.94
N ALA A 23 18.14 -26.76 27.24
CA ALA A 23 17.18 -26.24 26.24
C ALA A 23 15.94 -25.56 26.87
N CYS A 24 15.61 -24.31 26.54
CA CYS A 24 15.54 -23.76 25.19
C CYS A 24 16.07 -22.31 25.10
N ALA A 25 17.21 -22.12 24.44
CA ALA A 25 17.41 -20.91 23.66
C ALA A 25 16.56 -21.07 22.40
N ALA A 26 15.37 -20.46 22.39
CA ALA A 26 14.63 -20.32 21.15
C ALA A 26 15.52 -19.55 20.16
N PRO A 27 15.65 -19.97 18.89
CA PRO A 27 16.13 -19.06 17.87
C PRO A 27 15.23 -17.85 17.94
N GLY A 28 15.80 -16.66 18.12
CA GLY A 28 15.06 -15.43 17.92
C GLY A 28 14.31 -15.57 16.60
N ALA A 29 13.03 -15.22 16.61
CA ALA A 29 12.28 -15.01 15.39
C ALA A 29 13.06 -13.99 14.56
N GLY A 30 13.94 -14.48 13.68
CA GLY A 30 14.51 -13.69 12.61
C GLY A 30 13.30 -13.16 11.88
N GLY A 31 13.10 -11.84 11.96
CA GLY A 31 11.97 -11.18 11.33
C GLY A 31 11.87 -11.70 9.91
N SER A 32 10.75 -12.36 9.60
CA SER A 32 10.43 -12.69 8.22
C SER A 32 10.59 -11.39 7.46
N ALA A 33 11.63 -11.30 6.62
CA ALA A 33 11.91 -10.09 5.86
C ALA A 33 10.59 -9.70 5.20
N ASN A 34 10.02 -8.56 5.63
CA ASN A 34 8.63 -8.26 5.34
C ASN A 34 8.48 -8.22 3.81
N SER A 35 7.81 -9.23 3.26
CA SER A 35 7.81 -9.47 1.81
C SER A 35 6.98 -8.42 1.09
N MET A 36 6.17 -7.65 1.83
CA MET A 36 5.36 -6.54 1.35
C MET A 36 6.17 -5.62 0.43
N SER A 37 5.63 -5.41 -0.75
CA SER A 37 6.15 -4.50 -1.78
C SER A 37 5.04 -3.63 -2.40
N PHE A 38 3.81 -3.74 -1.90
CA PHE A 38 2.69 -2.87 -2.22
C PHE A 38 1.81 -2.63 -1.00
N PHE A 39 1.29 -1.42 -0.85
CA PHE A 39 0.17 -1.10 0.04
C PHE A 39 -0.53 0.18 -0.40
N VAL A 40 -1.75 0.39 0.10
CA VAL A 40 -2.43 1.70 0.08
C VAL A 40 -2.07 2.45 1.35
N SER A 41 -1.57 3.68 1.28
CA SER A 41 -1.18 4.44 2.48
C SER A 41 -2.33 4.52 3.49
N SER A 42 -2.09 4.20 4.76
CA SER A 42 -3.10 4.32 5.82
C SER A 42 -3.59 5.76 6.06
N THR A 43 -2.84 6.77 5.62
CA THR A 43 -3.17 8.20 5.69
C THR A 43 -2.67 8.95 4.45
N GLY A 44 -3.29 10.07 4.11
CA GLY A 44 -2.73 11.06 3.18
C GLY A 44 -1.67 11.97 3.82
N SER A 45 -1.35 13.09 3.17
CA SER A 45 -0.41 14.10 3.69
C SER A 45 -0.96 14.95 4.83
N GLY A 46 -2.30 14.99 4.97
CA GLY A 46 -3.00 15.93 5.84
C GLY A 46 -3.20 17.32 5.23
N LYS A 47 -2.76 17.54 3.98
CA LYS A 47 -2.91 18.80 3.24
C LYS A 47 -3.65 18.61 1.90
N GLY A 48 -4.51 17.60 1.81
CA GLY A 48 -5.14 17.21 0.55
C GLY A 48 -4.11 16.64 -0.44
N ALA A 49 -4.12 17.15 -1.67
CA ALA A 49 -3.20 16.74 -2.75
C ALA A 49 -1.86 17.49 -2.74
N ASP A 50 -1.64 18.42 -1.81
CA ASP A 50 -0.29 18.94 -1.53
C ASP A 50 0.50 17.86 -0.76
N LEU A 51 1.36 17.17 -1.49
CA LEU A 51 2.24 16.12 -0.99
C LEU A 51 3.67 16.63 -0.83
N GLY A 52 3.96 17.91 -1.12
CA GLY A 52 5.33 18.40 -1.29
C GLY A 52 6.00 17.88 -2.56
N GLY A 53 5.21 17.65 -3.61
CA GLY A 53 5.66 17.04 -4.86
C GLY A 53 5.88 15.53 -4.75
N LEU A 54 6.43 14.94 -5.82
CA LEU A 54 6.71 13.50 -5.87
C LEU A 54 7.66 13.04 -4.76
N ALA A 55 8.64 13.87 -4.39
CA ALA A 55 9.58 13.56 -3.33
C ALA A 55 8.90 13.44 -1.95
N GLY A 56 7.96 14.33 -1.64
CA GLY A 56 7.20 14.25 -0.38
C GLY A 56 6.18 13.11 -0.39
N ALA A 57 5.59 12.78 -1.53
CA ALA A 57 4.77 11.58 -1.70
C ALA A 57 5.56 10.28 -1.46
N ASP A 58 6.75 10.17 -2.05
CA ASP A 58 7.66 9.03 -1.85
C ASP A 58 8.09 8.93 -0.38
N ALA A 59 8.40 10.07 0.27
CA ALA A 59 8.75 10.11 1.68
C ALA A 59 7.60 9.65 2.60
N LEU A 60 6.35 9.96 2.25
CA LEU A 60 5.17 9.43 2.95
C LEU A 60 5.12 7.91 2.84
N CYS A 61 5.26 7.35 1.63
CA CYS A 61 5.30 5.90 1.43
C CYS A 61 6.46 5.24 2.20
N GLN A 62 7.67 5.81 2.12
CA GLN A 62 8.84 5.31 2.84
C GLN A 62 8.62 5.27 4.35
N ARG A 63 8.05 6.35 4.92
CA ARG A 63 7.77 6.46 6.35
C ARG A 63 6.75 5.41 6.81
N LEU A 64 5.64 5.26 6.08
CA LEU A 64 4.61 4.28 6.42
C LEU A 64 5.14 2.84 6.32
N ALA A 65 5.87 2.53 5.25
CA ALA A 65 6.51 1.23 5.10
C ALA A 65 7.52 0.94 6.22
N GLY A 66 8.32 1.95 6.61
CA GLY A 66 9.25 1.87 7.73
C GLY A 66 8.54 1.52 9.04
N ALA A 67 7.42 2.18 9.33
CA ALA A 67 6.61 1.90 10.51
C ALA A 67 6.00 0.47 10.50
N ALA A 68 5.81 -0.12 9.33
CA ALA A 68 5.36 -1.51 9.15
C ALA A 68 6.50 -2.54 9.08
N GLY A 69 7.76 -2.13 9.26
CA GLY A 69 8.91 -3.04 9.20
C GLY A 69 9.38 -3.39 7.78
N ALA A 70 8.94 -2.64 6.76
CA ALA A 70 9.37 -2.78 5.37
C ALA A 70 10.24 -1.61 4.87
N GLY A 71 10.89 -0.88 5.79
CA GLY A 71 11.67 0.33 5.49
C GLY A 71 13.00 0.11 4.75
N GLY A 72 13.45 -1.14 4.60
CA GLY A 72 14.69 -1.46 3.88
C GLY A 72 14.59 -1.40 2.36
N LYS A 73 13.39 -1.19 1.80
CA LYS A 73 13.16 -1.01 0.37
C LYS A 73 13.07 0.47 0.01
N THR A 74 13.29 0.79 -1.26
CA THR A 74 12.97 2.12 -1.79
C THR A 74 11.49 2.15 -2.15
N TRP A 75 10.72 3.04 -1.52
CA TRP A 75 9.28 3.16 -1.78
C TRP A 75 8.95 4.36 -2.66
N ARG A 76 8.02 4.17 -3.58
CA ARG A 76 7.55 5.17 -4.53
C ARG A 76 6.04 5.26 -4.47
N ALA A 77 5.53 6.48 -4.42
CA ALA A 77 4.13 6.76 -4.62
C ALA A 77 3.78 6.62 -6.10
N TYR A 78 2.72 5.87 -6.41
CA TYR A 78 2.18 5.70 -7.76
C TYR A 78 1.50 7.01 -8.21
N LEU A 79 2.30 7.95 -8.70
CA LEU A 79 1.83 9.27 -9.12
C LEU A 79 2.50 9.70 -10.41
N SER A 80 1.69 10.16 -11.34
CA SER A 80 2.14 10.80 -12.58
C SER A 80 2.16 12.33 -12.41
N VAL A 81 3.01 13.00 -13.19
CA VAL A 81 3.04 14.47 -13.32
C VAL A 81 3.05 14.81 -14.80
N PRO A 82 2.05 15.57 -15.31
CA PRO A 82 2.06 16.07 -16.68
C PRO A 82 3.33 16.89 -16.97
N PRO A 83 3.81 16.91 -18.23
CA PRO A 83 4.92 17.79 -18.60
C PRO A 83 4.50 19.26 -18.44
N THR A 84 5.45 20.18 -18.40
CA THR A 84 5.16 21.60 -18.63
C THR A 84 5.63 22.00 -20.02
N LEU A 85 4.82 22.77 -20.74
CA LEU A 85 5.23 23.31 -22.03
C LEU A 85 6.36 24.34 -21.83
N PRO A 86 7.30 24.44 -22.78
CA PRO A 86 8.23 25.55 -22.81
C PRO A 86 7.45 26.86 -22.91
N ALA A 87 7.80 27.82 -22.06
CA ALA A 87 7.18 29.15 -22.07
C ALA A 87 8.20 30.18 -21.61
N ASN A 88 8.34 31.28 -22.36
CA ASN A 88 9.34 32.32 -22.11
C ASN A 88 10.75 31.68 -22.00
N ASN A 89 11.49 32.00 -20.93
CA ASN A 89 12.82 31.44 -20.64
C ASN A 89 12.77 30.10 -19.86
N ASN A 90 11.61 29.44 -19.78
CA ASN A 90 11.49 28.11 -19.16
C ASN A 90 11.47 27.04 -20.26
N PRO A 91 12.44 26.09 -20.28
CA PRO A 91 12.52 25.05 -21.30
C PRO A 91 11.38 24.01 -21.22
N GLY A 92 10.53 24.08 -20.20
CA GLY A 92 9.54 23.05 -19.91
C GLY A 92 10.14 21.86 -19.16
N THR A 93 9.29 20.94 -18.71
CA THR A 93 9.69 19.72 -18.02
C THR A 93 9.08 18.51 -18.72
N ALA A 94 9.84 17.41 -18.74
CA ALA A 94 9.32 16.15 -19.24
C ALA A 94 8.23 15.60 -18.32
N ALA A 95 7.33 14.81 -18.91
CA ALA A 95 6.32 14.08 -18.18
C ALA A 95 6.99 13.07 -17.25
N VAL A 96 6.37 12.83 -16.09
CA VAL A 96 6.77 11.76 -15.18
C VAL A 96 5.63 10.76 -15.09
N ASN A 97 5.87 9.54 -15.55
CA ASN A 97 4.86 8.48 -15.52
C ASN A 97 4.96 7.67 -14.23
N ALA A 98 3.83 7.36 -13.59
CA ALA A 98 3.79 6.52 -12.40
C ALA A 98 4.37 5.12 -12.66
N ARG A 99 4.01 4.51 -13.82
CA ARG A 99 4.45 3.17 -14.20
C ARG A 99 5.98 3.01 -14.25
N ASP A 100 6.70 4.07 -14.63
CA ASP A 100 8.15 4.03 -14.83
C ASP A 100 8.92 4.17 -13.50
N ARG A 101 8.21 4.54 -12.41
CA ARG A 101 8.82 4.86 -11.11
C ARG A 101 8.81 3.70 -10.13
N ILE A 102 7.86 2.77 -10.27
CA ILE A 102 7.51 1.81 -9.22
C ILE A 102 8.32 0.50 -9.25
N GLY A 103 9.36 0.42 -10.09
CA GLY A 103 10.15 -0.79 -10.31
C GLY A 103 9.44 -1.79 -11.23
N THR A 104 9.99 -3.01 -11.33
CA THR A 104 9.51 -4.05 -12.26
C THR A 104 8.64 -5.13 -11.62
N GLY A 105 8.37 -5.05 -10.31
CA GLY A 105 7.69 -6.11 -9.57
C GLY A 105 8.58 -7.32 -9.24
N PRO A 106 8.03 -8.41 -8.70
CA PRO A 106 6.63 -8.59 -8.30
C PRO A 106 6.25 -7.79 -7.05
N TRP A 107 4.97 -7.41 -6.95
CA TRP A 107 4.44 -6.72 -5.79
C TRP A 107 3.48 -7.57 -4.97
N TYR A 108 3.68 -7.58 -3.65
CA TYR A 108 2.86 -8.30 -2.69
C TYR A 108 2.29 -7.34 -1.64
N ASN A 109 1.04 -7.55 -1.23
CA ASN A 109 0.45 -6.76 -0.14
C ASN A 109 0.99 -7.18 1.25
N ALA A 110 0.56 -6.48 2.29
CA ALA A 110 0.95 -6.72 3.68
C ALA A 110 0.66 -8.16 4.19
N LYS A 111 -0.23 -8.91 3.54
CA LYS A 111 -0.57 -10.30 3.85
C LYS A 111 0.10 -11.31 2.90
N GLY A 112 1.03 -10.86 2.06
CA GLY A 112 1.76 -11.70 1.11
C GLY A 112 0.96 -12.13 -0.12
N ALA A 113 -0.22 -11.55 -0.38
CA ALA A 113 -0.95 -11.82 -1.61
C ALA A 113 -0.30 -11.09 -2.79
N LEU A 114 -0.10 -11.80 -3.91
CA LEU A 114 0.42 -11.21 -5.15
C LEU A 114 -0.56 -10.18 -5.70
N ILE A 115 -0.06 -8.98 -6.00
CA ILE A 115 -0.78 -7.87 -6.62
C ILE A 115 -0.55 -7.87 -8.13
N ALA A 116 0.70 -7.95 -8.56
CA ALA A 116 1.10 -8.16 -9.94
C ALA A 116 2.54 -8.68 -10.00
N SER A 117 2.84 -9.51 -11.00
CA SER A 117 4.18 -10.05 -11.27
C SER A 117 5.12 -8.99 -11.86
N ASP A 118 4.56 -8.10 -12.67
CA ASP A 118 5.28 -7.12 -13.48
C ASP A 118 4.38 -5.92 -13.86
N VAL A 119 4.98 -4.90 -14.47
CA VAL A 119 4.31 -3.65 -14.85
C VAL A 119 3.19 -3.92 -15.87
N GLU A 120 3.41 -4.85 -16.79
CA GLU A 120 2.45 -5.23 -17.83
C GLU A 120 1.20 -5.86 -17.20
N GLN A 121 1.36 -6.80 -16.27
CA GLN A 121 0.25 -7.38 -15.52
C GLN A 121 -0.42 -6.31 -14.65
N LEU A 122 0.35 -5.43 -14.01
CA LEU A 122 -0.19 -4.35 -13.18
C LEU A 122 -1.17 -3.46 -13.98
N HIS A 123 -0.86 -3.18 -15.25
CA HIS A 123 -1.68 -2.36 -16.14
C HIS A 123 -2.69 -3.14 -17.00
N ALA A 124 -2.73 -4.47 -16.86
CA ALA A 124 -3.70 -5.33 -17.55
C ALA A 124 -4.66 -6.02 -16.58
N ARG A 125 -4.23 -7.12 -15.95
CA ARG A 125 -5.04 -7.94 -15.04
C ARG A 125 -4.31 -8.16 -13.73
N ASN A 126 -4.31 -7.12 -12.91
CA ASN A 126 -3.75 -7.14 -11.56
C ASN A 126 -4.76 -7.67 -10.54
N ASN A 127 -4.30 -7.76 -9.29
CA ASN A 127 -5.10 -8.18 -8.15
C ASN A 127 -5.30 -7.02 -7.16
N ILE A 128 -5.54 -5.80 -7.62
CA ILE A 128 -5.96 -4.66 -6.78
C ILE A 128 -7.49 -4.65 -6.73
N ASN A 129 -8.06 -4.92 -5.57
CA ASN A 129 -9.49 -4.86 -5.29
C ASN A 129 -9.72 -4.64 -3.79
N LYS A 130 -10.98 -4.51 -3.37
CA LYS A 130 -11.38 -4.24 -1.99
C LYS A 130 -10.75 -5.17 -0.95
N THR A 131 -10.46 -6.42 -1.31
CA THR A 131 -9.92 -7.43 -0.39
C THR A 131 -8.39 -7.40 -0.32
N THR A 132 -7.72 -6.95 -1.37
CA THR A 132 -6.27 -7.04 -1.54
C THR A 132 -5.55 -5.70 -1.46
N ALA A 133 -6.26 -4.59 -1.70
CA ALA A 133 -5.79 -3.21 -1.51
C ALA A 133 -5.77 -2.84 -0.02
N LEU A 134 -4.84 -3.48 0.71
CA LEU A 134 -4.66 -3.31 2.15
C LEU A 134 -3.70 -2.15 2.46
N ASP A 135 -3.82 -1.61 3.67
CA ASP A 135 -2.84 -0.67 4.20
C ASP A 135 -1.51 -1.33 4.58
N GLU A 136 -0.50 -0.53 4.93
CA GLU A 136 0.83 -1.04 5.29
C GLU A 136 0.83 -1.97 6.51
N ARG A 137 -0.25 -1.96 7.31
CA ARG A 137 -0.45 -2.79 8.49
C ARG A 137 -1.35 -3.99 8.20
N GLY A 138 -1.82 -4.16 6.97
CA GLY A 138 -2.71 -5.24 6.55
C GLY A 138 -4.18 -5.04 6.87
N ASN A 139 -4.60 -3.81 7.22
CA ASN A 139 -6.00 -3.48 7.43
C ASN A 139 -6.70 -3.22 6.09
N ALA A 140 -8.00 -3.49 6.05
CA ALA A 140 -8.83 -3.11 4.92
C ALA A 140 -8.96 -1.58 4.84
N VAL A 141 -8.86 -1.03 3.63
CA VAL A 141 -9.12 0.39 3.38
C VAL A 141 -10.61 0.59 3.12
N ARG A 142 -11.17 1.69 3.65
CA ARG A 142 -12.59 2.04 3.48
C ARG A 142 -12.86 2.41 2.03
N GLY A 143 -13.96 1.89 1.48
CA GLY A 143 -14.34 2.02 0.08
C GLY A 143 -15.74 2.59 -0.07
N ARG A 144 -16.26 2.50 -1.29
CA ARG A 144 -17.60 2.99 -1.60
C ARG A 144 -18.64 2.22 -0.79
N GLY A 145 -19.48 2.94 -0.06
CA GLY A 145 -20.49 2.38 0.85
C GLY A 145 -20.06 2.31 2.31
N ASP A 146 -18.77 2.49 2.62
CA ASP A 146 -18.29 2.65 3.99
C ASP A 146 -18.49 4.08 4.48
N ASN A 147 -18.45 4.28 5.81
CA ASN A 147 -18.47 5.59 6.44
C ASN A 147 -17.25 5.80 7.36
N PRO A 148 -16.41 6.83 7.11
CA PRO A 148 -16.33 7.66 5.89
C PRO A 148 -16.01 6.84 4.62
N ASN A 149 -16.41 7.39 3.47
CA ASN A 149 -16.01 6.88 2.15
C ASN A 149 -14.58 7.36 1.83
N GLU A 150 -13.68 6.44 1.49
CA GLU A 150 -12.27 6.73 1.22
C GLU A 150 -11.74 5.97 -0.01
N HIS A 151 -12.63 5.67 -0.97
CA HIS A 151 -12.35 4.76 -2.08
C HIS A 151 -11.46 5.33 -3.18
N ASP A 152 -11.43 6.66 -3.32
CA ASP A 152 -10.59 7.33 -4.30
C ASP A 152 -9.13 7.41 -3.83
N ILE A 153 -8.23 6.96 -4.68
CA ILE A 153 -6.77 7.03 -4.50
C ILE A 153 -6.18 7.97 -5.54
N LEU A 154 -5.33 8.90 -5.13
CA LEU A 154 -4.67 9.86 -6.03
C LEU A 154 -3.69 9.13 -6.96
N THR A 155 -3.73 9.45 -8.27
CA THR A 155 -2.82 8.85 -9.26
C THR A 155 -2.27 9.87 -10.27
N GLY A 156 -3.10 10.78 -10.77
CA GLY A 156 -2.74 11.67 -11.87
C GLY A 156 -2.44 10.96 -13.18
N SER A 157 -2.82 9.69 -13.30
CA SER A 157 -2.39 8.79 -14.39
C SER A 157 -3.54 8.43 -15.33
N ARG A 158 -3.20 8.12 -16.58
CA ARG A 158 -4.06 7.34 -17.48
C ARG A 158 -4.07 5.86 -17.05
N ALA A 159 -4.98 5.07 -17.62
CA ALA A 159 -5.10 3.64 -17.30
C ALA A 159 -3.80 2.86 -17.51
N ASP A 160 -3.02 3.22 -18.53
CA ASP A 160 -1.71 2.62 -18.83
C ASP A 160 -0.57 3.09 -17.91
N GLY A 161 -0.86 3.98 -16.95
CA GLY A 161 0.10 4.51 -15.99
C GLY A 161 0.93 5.70 -16.47
N THR A 162 0.65 6.23 -17.66
CA THR A 162 1.31 7.44 -18.18
C THR A 162 0.69 8.73 -17.64
N ALA A 163 1.43 9.82 -17.67
CA ALA A 163 0.91 11.14 -17.34
C ALA A 163 0.04 11.72 -18.46
N PHE A 164 -0.86 12.63 -18.09
CA PHE A 164 -1.63 13.40 -19.06
C PHE A 164 -0.76 14.41 -19.82
N ALA A 165 -1.33 14.93 -20.90
CA ALA A 165 -0.78 16.05 -21.65
C ALA A 165 -0.95 17.35 -20.83
N PRO A 166 -0.16 18.41 -21.10
CA PRO A 166 0.03 19.57 -20.20
C PRO A 166 -1.19 20.50 -20.06
N GLN A 167 -2.27 20.28 -20.81
CA GLN A 167 -3.37 21.25 -20.94
C GLN A 167 -4.31 21.28 -19.74
N THR A 168 -4.42 20.17 -19.01
CA THR A 168 -5.31 20.05 -17.85
C THR A 168 -4.49 19.65 -16.64
N ASP A 169 -4.67 20.37 -15.52
CA ASP A 169 -4.07 19.96 -14.26
C ASP A 169 -4.75 18.68 -13.76
N THR A 170 -4.00 17.58 -13.80
CA THR A 170 -4.43 16.27 -13.31
C THR A 170 -3.65 15.82 -12.08
N SER A 171 -2.83 16.71 -11.50
CA SER A 171 -1.93 16.37 -10.39
C SER A 171 -1.89 17.46 -9.32
N CYS A 172 -2.85 18.39 -9.28
CA CYS A 172 -2.85 19.50 -8.32
C CYS A 172 -1.49 20.23 -8.31
N ALA A 173 -1.11 20.78 -9.46
CA ALA A 173 0.17 21.43 -9.72
C ALA A 173 1.36 20.54 -9.30
N ALA A 174 1.47 19.36 -9.91
CA ALA A 174 2.56 18.41 -9.63
C ALA A 174 2.67 18.03 -8.15
N TRP A 175 1.52 17.90 -7.48
CA TRP A 175 1.36 17.49 -6.09
C TRP A 175 1.89 18.50 -5.07
N THR A 176 1.84 19.78 -5.41
CA THR A 176 2.30 20.90 -4.55
C THR A 176 1.20 21.87 -4.19
N LYS A 177 -0.04 21.63 -4.63
CA LYS A 177 -1.18 22.51 -4.40
C LYS A 177 -2.24 21.86 -3.54
N SER A 178 -2.74 22.65 -2.60
CA SER A 178 -4.00 22.42 -1.88
C SER A 178 -5.00 23.54 -2.24
N GLY A 179 -6.26 23.37 -1.85
CA GLY A 179 -7.31 24.36 -2.06
C GLY A 179 -8.46 23.90 -2.95
N ALA A 180 -9.48 24.74 -3.10
CA ALA A 180 -10.68 24.40 -3.88
C ALA A 180 -10.42 24.33 -5.39
N ASP A 181 -9.40 25.04 -5.88
CA ASP A 181 -9.07 25.11 -7.30
C ASP A 181 -8.07 24.04 -7.75
N GLY A 182 -8.22 23.58 -8.98
CA GLY A 182 -7.40 22.53 -9.58
C GLY A 182 -8.05 21.15 -9.42
N SER A 183 -7.35 20.12 -9.88
CA SER A 183 -7.82 18.74 -9.74
C SER A 183 -6.68 17.74 -9.81
N ALA A 184 -6.89 16.59 -9.19
CA ALA A 184 -6.12 15.38 -9.40
C ALA A 184 -6.99 14.30 -10.04
N VAL A 185 -6.43 13.51 -10.94
CA VAL A 185 -7.06 12.27 -11.38
C VAL A 185 -6.88 11.20 -10.29
N VAL A 186 -7.95 10.45 -10.05
CA VAL A 186 -8.01 9.36 -9.06
C VAL A 186 -8.38 8.03 -9.72
N GLY A 187 -8.16 6.94 -9.00
CA GLY A 187 -8.73 5.63 -9.30
C GLY A 187 -9.32 4.97 -8.05
N HIS A 188 -9.96 3.82 -8.22
CA HIS A 188 -10.75 3.16 -7.18
C HIS A 188 -10.11 1.86 -6.71
N HIS A 189 -9.63 1.81 -5.48
CA HIS A 189 -8.98 0.61 -4.94
C HIS A 189 -9.92 -0.61 -4.83
N ASP A 190 -11.23 -0.37 -4.89
CA ASP A 190 -12.29 -1.34 -4.67
C ASP A 190 -13.00 -1.71 -5.98
N LEU A 191 -12.54 -1.15 -7.10
CA LEU A 191 -13.09 -1.34 -8.44
C LEU A 191 -14.60 -1.04 -8.52
N THR A 192 -15.12 -0.19 -7.62
CA THR A 192 -16.54 0.12 -7.55
C THR A 192 -16.83 1.50 -8.12
N GLY A 193 -17.52 1.53 -9.25
CA GLY A 193 -17.92 2.74 -9.96
C GLY A 193 -19.43 2.98 -10.01
N PRO A 194 -19.87 4.15 -10.51
CA PRO A 194 -21.29 4.44 -10.75
C PRO A 194 -21.93 3.57 -11.84
N ASN A 195 -21.13 2.91 -12.69
CA ASN A 195 -21.59 2.04 -13.76
C ASN A 195 -20.57 0.89 -14.02
N ASN A 196 -20.78 0.15 -15.12
CA ASN A 196 -19.95 -1.01 -15.50
C ASN A 196 -18.82 -0.68 -16.48
N ASP A 197 -18.64 0.59 -16.86
CA ASP A 197 -17.60 0.97 -17.80
C ASP A 197 -16.20 0.78 -17.19
N ALA A 198 -15.22 0.48 -18.03
CA ALA A 198 -13.86 0.20 -17.58
C ALA A 198 -13.22 1.38 -16.83
N TRP A 199 -13.46 2.63 -17.28
CA TRP A 199 -12.96 3.83 -16.62
C TRP A 199 -13.55 3.97 -15.22
N ALA A 200 -14.87 3.75 -15.06
CA ALA A 200 -15.59 3.95 -13.81
C ALA A 200 -15.14 3.00 -12.69
N ARG A 201 -14.53 1.86 -13.04
CA ARG A 201 -14.04 0.83 -12.11
C ARG A 201 -12.52 0.72 -12.09
N SER A 202 -11.82 1.62 -12.78
CA SER A 202 -10.38 1.56 -12.91
C SER A 202 -9.70 1.87 -11.58
N TRP A 203 -8.69 1.06 -11.22
CA TRP A 203 -7.92 1.25 -9.99
C TRP A 203 -7.04 2.51 -10.02
N ASN A 204 -6.67 3.00 -11.21
CA ASN A 204 -5.75 4.13 -11.39
C ASN A 204 -6.26 5.28 -12.27
N PHE A 205 -7.37 5.12 -13.00
CA PHE A 205 -7.89 6.16 -13.90
C PHE A 205 -9.42 6.12 -14.02
N SER A 206 -10.10 6.81 -13.11
CA SER A 206 -11.56 6.91 -13.07
C SER A 206 -12.05 8.31 -13.37
N HIS A 207 -11.88 9.25 -12.44
CA HIS A 207 -12.37 10.62 -12.60
C HIS A 207 -11.43 11.65 -11.98
N GLN A 208 -11.79 12.91 -12.16
CA GLN A 208 -11.12 14.06 -11.54
C GLN A 208 -11.72 14.34 -10.16
N SER A 209 -10.88 14.79 -9.23
CA SER A 209 -11.31 15.31 -7.94
C SER A 209 -12.04 16.65 -8.09
N ALA A 210 -12.86 16.99 -7.10
CA ALA A 210 -13.57 18.28 -7.02
C ALA A 210 -12.69 19.46 -6.56
N GLY A 211 -11.38 19.25 -6.41
CA GLY A 211 -10.41 20.21 -5.89
C GLY A 211 -9.24 19.51 -5.22
N CYS A 212 -8.25 20.28 -4.78
CA CYS A 212 -6.99 19.78 -4.23
C CYS A 212 -6.93 19.78 -2.69
N SER A 213 -7.86 20.44 -2.00
CA SER A 213 -7.92 20.44 -0.53
C SER A 213 -8.43 19.11 0.03
N GLN A 214 -8.17 18.87 1.32
CA GLN A 214 -8.66 17.67 1.98
C GLN A 214 -10.19 17.58 1.91
N GLU A 215 -10.90 18.70 2.12
CA GLU A 215 -12.35 18.78 2.05
C GLU A 215 -12.87 18.47 0.64
N ALA A 216 -12.14 18.90 -0.40
CA ALA A 216 -12.50 18.61 -1.78
C ALA A 216 -12.29 17.12 -2.11
N LEU A 217 -11.22 16.50 -1.61
CA LEU A 217 -11.00 15.05 -1.77
C LEU A 217 -12.09 14.25 -1.05
N VAL A 218 -12.45 14.63 0.18
CA VAL A 218 -13.55 14.00 0.94
C VAL A 218 -14.89 14.13 0.21
N ARG A 219 -15.19 15.31 -0.34
CA ARG A 219 -16.42 15.53 -1.15
C ARG A 219 -16.43 14.68 -2.43
N THR A 220 -15.27 14.37 -2.98
CA THR A 220 -15.14 13.51 -4.18
C THR A 220 -15.42 12.05 -3.83
N GLY A 221 -14.90 11.58 -2.69
CA GLY A 221 -14.98 10.17 -2.28
C GLY A 221 -13.64 9.60 -1.79
N GLY A 222 -12.62 10.43 -1.62
CA GLY A 222 -11.29 10.03 -1.18
C GLY A 222 -10.85 10.68 0.12
N SER A 223 -9.62 10.39 0.52
CA SER A 223 -8.99 10.99 1.71
C SER A 223 -7.52 11.37 1.49
N GLY A 224 -7.09 11.46 0.23
CA GLY A 224 -5.70 11.78 -0.12
C GLY A 224 -4.73 10.60 0.02
N ARG A 225 -5.25 9.37 0.00
CA ARG A 225 -4.46 8.14 0.04
C ARG A 225 -3.69 7.94 -1.27
N LEU A 226 -2.60 7.19 -1.18
CA LEU A 226 -1.67 6.86 -2.25
C LEU A 226 -1.52 5.35 -2.37
N TYR A 227 -1.26 4.85 -3.58
CA TYR A 227 -0.63 3.53 -3.72
C TYR A 227 0.88 3.68 -3.56
N CYS A 228 1.48 2.83 -2.74
CA CYS A 228 2.90 2.81 -2.45
C CYS A 228 3.49 1.48 -2.94
N PHE A 229 4.49 1.55 -3.82
CA PHE A 229 5.16 0.40 -4.41
C PHE A 229 6.65 0.42 -4.04
N ALA A 230 7.20 -0.74 -3.74
CA ALA A 230 8.65 -0.89 -3.66
C ALA A 230 9.24 -0.89 -5.08
N ALA A 231 10.16 0.04 -5.33
CA ALA A 231 10.93 0.14 -6.57
C ALA A 231 12.30 -0.52 -6.33
N ASN A 232 12.37 -1.82 -6.62
CA ASN A 232 13.62 -2.57 -6.61
C ASN A 232 14.34 -2.45 -7.96
#